data_AF-A0AAD1KW88-F1
#
_entry.id   AF-A0AAD1KW88-F1
#
_cell.length_a   1.000
_cell.length_b   1.000
_cell.length_c   1.000
_cell.angle_alpha   90.00
_cell.angle_beta   90.00
_cell.angle_gamma   90.00
#
_symmetry.space_group_name_H-M   'P 1'
#
loop_
_entity.id
_entity.type
_entity.pdbx_description
1 polymer ?
#
loop_
_entity_poly.entity_id
_entity_poly.type
_entity_poly.pdbx_seq_one_letter_code
_entity_poly.pdbx_strand_id
1 'polypeptide(L)' 'MGVREEEARRHVEAVAEVDAHLKGLLAELEAIAILRQAKYHLDQMGRGRAIAVYRDPATGEPVYRTPLIG' A
#
# COMPACT_ATOMS: atom_id res chain seq x y z
N MET A 1 -28.63 -21.18 -36.09
CA MET A 1 -27.41 -21.16 -35.26
C MET A 1 -27.24 -22.54 -34.66
N GLY A 2 -26.11 -23.20 -34.89
CA GLY A 2 -25.89 -24.57 -34.44
C GLY A 2 -25.62 -24.63 -32.94
N VAL A 3 -26.07 -25.68 -32.25
CA VAL A 3 -25.82 -25.90 -30.80
C VAL A 3 -24.34 -25.72 -30.43
N ARG A 4 -23.42 -26.11 -31.32
CA ARG A 4 -21.97 -25.96 -31.17
C ARG A 4 -21.47 -24.52 -31.25
N GLU A 5 -22.11 -23.65 -32.03
CA GLU A 5 -21.75 -22.23 -32.12
C GLU A 5 -22.15 -21.48 -30.85
N GLU A 6 -23.32 -21.82 -30.30
CA GLU A 6 -23.80 -21.23 -29.05
C GLU A 6 -22.97 -21.66 -27.85
N GLU A 7 -22.53 -22.93 -27.80
CA GLU A 7 -21.65 -23.43 -26.75
C GLU A 7 -20.24 -22.81 -26.81
N ALA A 8 -19.70 -22.61 -28.02
CA ALA A 8 -18.45 -21.90 -28.23
C ALA A 8 -18.56 -20.43 -27.79
N ARG A 9 -19.68 -19.76 -28.09
CA ARG A 9 -19.95 -18.39 -27.65
C ARG A 9 -19.94 -18.26 -26.13
N ARG A 10 -20.64 -19.15 -25.42
CA ARG A 10 -20.66 -19.16 -23.95
C ARG A 10 -19.27 -19.38 -23.34
N HIS A 11 -18.45 -20.25 -23.93
CA HIS A 11 -17.09 -20.45 -23.47
C HIS A 11 -16.24 -19.20 -23.64
N VAL A 12 -16.35 -18.52 -24.78
CA VAL A 12 -15.63 -17.25 -25.02
C VAL A 12 -16.08 -16.16 -24.05
N GLU A 13 -17.38 -16.04 -23.80
CA GLU A 13 -17.95 -15.10 -22.83
C GLU A 13 -17.43 -15.40 -21.40
N ALA A 14 -17.44 -16.67 -20.97
CA ALA A 14 -16.92 -17.07 -19.67
C ALA A 14 -15.41 -16.79 -19.52
N VAL A 15 -14.62 -17.03 -20.56
CA VAL A 15 -13.18 -16.70 -20.55
C VAL A 15 -12.95 -15.20 -20.46
N ALA A 16 -13.74 -14.39 -21.16
CA ALA A 16 -13.66 -12.94 -21.10
C ALA A 16 -14.00 -12.38 -19.71
N GLU A 17 -15.02 -12.95 -19.05
CA GLU A 17 -15.38 -12.58 -17.68
C GLU A 17 -14.24 -12.91 -16.69
N VAL A 18 -13.64 -14.09 -16.81
CA VAL A 18 -12.51 -14.51 -15.96
C VAL A 18 -11.29 -13.61 -16.21
N ASP A 19 -10.96 -13.31 -17.46
CA ASP A 19 -9.84 -12.41 -17.80
C ASP A 19 -10.04 -11.00 -17.23
N ALA A 20 -11.25 -10.45 -17.34
CA ALA A 20 -11.58 -9.15 -16.75
C ALA A 20 -11.43 -9.16 -15.21
N HIS A 21 -11.91 -10.22 -14.56
CA HIS A 21 -11.79 -10.38 -13.12
C HIS A 21 -10.32 -10.48 -12.67
N LEU A 22 -9.50 -11.27 -13.36
CA LEU A 22 -8.07 -11.38 -13.08
C LEU A 22 -7.34 -10.06 -13.23
N LYS A 23 -7.65 -9.28 -14.27
CA LYS A 23 -7.06 -7.94 -14.46
C LYS A 23 -7.42 -7.00 -13.31
N GLY A 24 -8.68 -7.03 -12.84
CA GLY A 24 -9.11 -6.28 -11.67
C GLY A 24 -8.32 -6.66 -10.41
N LEU A 25 -8.20 -7.96 -10.14
CA LEU A 25 -7.45 -8.47 -8.98
C LEU A 25 -5.97 -8.09 -9.03
N LEU A 26 -5.33 -8.15 -10.20
CA LEU A 26 -3.94 -7.72 -10.37
C LEU A 26 -3.76 -6.23 -10.04
N ALA A 27 -4.68 -5.37 -10.52
CA ALA A 27 -4.64 -3.94 -10.21
C ALA A 27 -4.80 -3.66 -8.71
N GLU A 28 -5.68 -4.40 -8.01
CA GLU A 28 -5.83 -4.29 -6.56
C GLU A 28 -4.56 -4.71 -5.81
N LEU A 29 -3.90 -5.79 -6.24
CA LEU A 29 -2.65 -6.26 -5.64
C LEU A 29 -1.51 -5.26 -5.85
N GLU A 30 -1.42 -4.65 -7.03
CA GLU A 30 -0.46 -3.57 -7.32
C GLU A 30 -0.70 -2.35 -6.41
N ALA A 31 -1.96 -1.94 -6.22
CA ALA A 31 -2.31 -0.86 -5.31
C ALA A 31 -1.88 -1.17 -3.86
N ILE A 32 -2.11 -2.41 -3.39
CA ILE A 32 -1.67 -2.85 -2.06
C ILE A 32 -0.14 -2.80 -1.93
N ALA A 33 0.59 -3.23 -2.97
CA ALA A 33 2.05 -3.19 -2.96
C ALA A 33 2.57 -1.74 -2.83
N ILE A 34 2.00 -0.80 -3.58
CA ILE A 34 2.32 0.63 -3.49
C ILE A 34 2.04 1.16 -2.09
N LEU A 35 0.89 0.85 -1.50
CA LEU A 35 0.54 1.29 -0.15
C LEU A 35 1.49 0.73 0.92
N ARG A 36 1.92 -0.53 0.78
CA ARG A 36 2.91 -1.13 1.68
C ARG A 36 4.26 -0.44 1.58
N GLN A 37 4.70 -0.11 0.36
CA GLN A 37 5.94 0.62 0.15
C GLN A 37 5.85 2.05 0.72
N ALA A 38 4.75 2.76 0.49
CA ALA A 38 4.50 4.07 1.05
C ALA A 38 4.53 4.04 2.59
N LYS A 39 3.84 3.07 3.21
CA LYS A 39 3.89 2.86 4.66
C LYS A 39 5.33 2.65 5.14
N TYR A 40 6.09 1.77 4.49
CA TYR A 40 7.49 1.53 4.86
C TYR A 40 8.29 2.84 4.87
N HIS A 41 8.19 3.65 3.82
CA HIS A 41 8.90 4.94 3.78
C HIS A 41 8.43 5.92 4.87
N LEU A 42 7.12 5.99 5.16
CA LEU A 42 6.58 6.79 6.26
C LEU A 42 7.14 6.32 7.62
N ASP A 43 7.17 5.01 7.87
CA ASP A 43 7.73 4.43 9.09
C ASP A 43 9.22 4.78 9.23
N GLN A 44 9.98 4.74 8.14
CA GLN A 44 11.40 5.14 8.14
C GLN A 44 11.58 6.64 8.44
N MET A 45 10.72 7.52 7.90
CA MET A 45 10.75 8.95 8.25
C MET A 45 10.35 9.20 9.71
N GLY A 46 9.39 8.42 10.24
CA GLY A 46 8.97 8.49 11.63
C GLY A 46 10.05 8.05 12.62
N ARG A 47 10.87 7.05 12.26
CA ARG A 47 12.02 6.61 13.09
C ARG A 47 13.09 7.69 13.26
N GLY A 48 13.26 8.59 12.29
CA GLY A 48 14.13 9.78 12.41
C GLY A 48 13.52 10.91 13.24
N ARG A 49 12.21 10.85 13.54
CA ARG A 49 11.48 11.80 14.40
C ARG A 49 11.20 11.24 15.79
N ALA A 50 12.10 10.42 16.32
CA ALA A 50 12.21 10.32 17.77
C ALA A 50 12.63 11.70 18.29
N ILE A 51 11.65 12.57 18.55
CA ILE A 51 11.87 13.78 19.31
C ILE A 51 12.30 13.28 20.68
N ALA A 52 13.60 13.39 20.97
CA ALA A 52 14.07 13.20 22.31
C ALA A 52 13.51 14.38 23.12
N VAL A 53 12.44 14.11 23.87
CA VAL A 53 11.88 15.06 24.82
C VAL A 53 12.79 15.03 26.04
N TYR A 54 13.74 15.94 26.08
CA TYR A 54 14.52 16.18 27.29
C TYR A 54 13.71 17.09 28.21
N ARG A 55 13.79 16.90 29.53
CA ARG A 55 13.35 17.92 30.47
C ARG A 55 14.52 18.84 30.78
N ASP A 56 14.28 20.14 30.76
CA ASP A 56 15.25 21.10 31.26
C ASP A 56 15.52 20.79 32.75
N PRO A 57 16.77 20.53 33.17
CA PRO A 57 17.06 20.22 34.57
C PRO A 57 16.87 21.40 35.52
N ALA A 58 16.81 22.64 35.02
CA ALA A 58 16.58 23.84 35.82
C ALA A 58 15.09 24.15 36.03
N THR A 59 14.23 23.83 35.06
CA THR A 59 12.80 24.20 35.09
C THR A 59 11.83 23.02 35.04
N GLY A 60 12.29 21.84 34.63
CA GLY A 60 11.49 20.63 34.45
C GLY A 60 10.60 20.62 33.19
N GLU A 61 10.65 21.68 32.38
CA GLU A 61 9.83 21.85 31.18
C GLU A 61 10.30 20.94 30.02
N PRO A 62 9.38 20.45 29.16
CA PRO A 62 9.74 19.65 28.01
C PRO A 62 10.44 20.49 26.93
N VAL A 63 11.65 20.09 26.57
CA VAL A 63 12.45 20.68 25.48
C VAL A 63 12.34 19.77 24.26
N TYR A 64 11.72 20.30 23.20
CA TYR A 64 11.63 19.62 21.90
C TYR A 64 12.87 19.96 21.06
N ARG A 65 13.80 19.01 20.90
CA ARG A 65 14.93 19.16 19.96
C ARG A 65 14.91 18.04 18.92
N THR A 66 15.11 18.42 17.67
CA THR A 66 15.45 17.49 16.59
C THR A 66 16.88 16.99 16.85
N PRO A 67 17.12 15.67 16.97
CA PRO A 67 18.47 15.17 17.11
C PRO A 67 19.27 15.46 15.83
N LEU A 68 20.38 16.18 15.94
CA LEU A 68 21.43 16.16 14.91
C LEU A 68 22.23 14.88 15.16
N ILE A 69 22.01 13.85 14.33
CA ILE A 69 22.89 12.68 14.31
C ILE A 69 24.11 13.10 13.49
N GLY A 70 25.24 13.28 14.17
CA GLY A 70 26.56 13.52 13.56
C GLY A 70 27.29 12.22 13.26
#